data_AF-A0AAT9LCD4-F1
#
_entry.id   AF-A0AAT9LCD4-F1
#
_cell.length_a   1.000
_cell.length_b   1.000
_cell.length_c   1.000
_cell.angle_alpha   90.00
_cell.angle_beta   90.00
_cell.angle_gamma   90.00
#
_symmetry.space_group_name_H-M   'P 1'
#
loop_
_entity.id
_entity.type
_entity.pdbx_description
1 polymer ?
#
loop_
_entity_poly.entity_id
_entity_poly.type
_entity_poly.pdbx_seq_one_letter_code
_entity_poly.pdbx_strand_id
1 'polypeptide(L)' 'MEITNVFDRTEFSQAKQAKTVLKEHDKYKTLVIGLESAQEIPPCSMNRHTIFFVVQGSRTLVADGERSFVC' A
#
# COMPACT_ATOMS: atom_id res chain seq x y z
N MET A 1 -2.92 -10.71 20.83
CA MET A 1 -2.85 -9.55 19.92
C MET A 1 -1.41 -9.47 19.45
N GLU A 2 -1.17 -9.59 18.15
CA GLU A 2 0.18 -9.45 17.59
C GLU A 2 0.39 -7.97 17.26
N ILE A 3 1.48 -7.40 17.77
CA ILE A 3 1.88 -6.02 17.49
C ILE A 3 3.05 -6.10 16.51
N THR A 4 2.97 -5.34 15.42
CA THR A 4 4.02 -5.28 14.41
C THR A 4 4.31 -3.83 14.07
N ASN A 5 5.58 -3.47 14.03
CA ASN A 5 6.04 -2.22 13.47
C ASN A 5 6.08 -2.36 11.94
N VAL A 6 5.27 -1.56 11.25
CA VAL A 6 5.17 -1.59 9.79
C VAL A 6 6.47 -1.17 9.10
N PHE A 7 7.27 -0.30 9.72
CA PHE A 7 8.54 0.16 9.15
C PHE A 7 9.56 -0.98 9.06
N ASP A 8 9.64 -1.84 10.07
CA ASP A 8 10.59 -2.96 10.11
C ASP A 8 10.26 -4.04 9.06
N ARG A 9 9.06 -4.01 8.49
CA ARG A 9 8.57 -4.96 7.48
C ARG A 9 8.46 -4.34 6.09
N THR A 10 8.74 -3.04 5.97
CA THR A 10 8.67 -2.33 4.70
C THR A 10 9.99 -2.51 3.96
N GLU A 11 9.89 -3.08 2.76
CA GLU A 11 11.02 -3.18 1.84
C GLU A 11 10.83 -2.18 0.71
N PHE A 12 11.93 -1.71 0.13
CA PHE A 12 11.93 -0.83 -1.03
C PHE A 12 12.76 -1.44 -2.16
N SER A 13 12.38 -1.13 -3.40
CA SER A 13 13.13 -1.55 -4.57
C SER A 13 13.10 -0.45 -5.62
N GLN A 14 14.27 -0.18 -6.21
CA GLN A 14 14.41 0.82 -7.25
C GLN A 14 13.74 0.39 -8.57
N ALA A 15 13.58 -0.91 -8.80
CA ALA A 15 13.05 -1.44 -10.06
C ALA A 15 11.51 -1.45 -10.10
N LYS A 16 10.86 -1.71 -8.96
CA LYS A 16 9.40 -1.82 -8.85
C LYS A 16 8.94 -1.68 -7.41
N GLN A 17 7.63 -1.48 -7.21
CA GLN A 17 7.02 -1.50 -5.89
C GLN A 17 7.27 -2.83 -5.18
N ALA A 18 7.73 -2.77 -3.93
CA ALA A 18 7.92 -3.92 -3.07
C ALA A 18 6.69 -4.12 -2.18
N LYS A 19 6.24 -5.37 -2.03
CA LYS A 19 5.02 -5.70 -1.28
C LYS A 19 5.33 -6.77 -0.24
N THR A 20 5.04 -6.46 1.01
CA THR A 20 5.21 -7.40 2.12
C THR A 20 3.85 -7.67 2.75
N VAL A 21 3.42 -8.94 2.75
CA VAL A 21 2.20 -9.34 3.46
C VAL A 21 2.49 -9.31 4.95
N LEU A 22 1.72 -8.51 5.69
CA LEU A 22 1.80 -8.43 7.15
C LEU A 22 0.90 -9.49 7.78
N LYS A 23 -0.30 -9.67 7.23
CA LYS A 23 -1.28 -10.63 7.72
C LYS A 23 -2.24 -11.06 6.63
N GLU A 24 -2.58 -12.33 6.64
CA GLU A 24 -3.56 -12.91 5.74
C GLU A 24 -4.55 -13.76 6.55
N HIS A 25 -5.83 -13.53 6.31
CA HIS A 25 -6.95 -14.26 6.90
C HIS A 25 -8.04 -14.38 5.82
N ASP A 26 -8.97 -15.32 5.97
CA ASP A 26 -10.02 -15.57 4.96
C ASP A 26 -10.84 -14.32 4.59
N LYS A 27 -10.98 -13.40 5.55
CA LYS A 27 -11.83 -12.20 5.46
C LYS A 27 -11.07 -10.96 5.02
N TYR A 28 -9.76 -10.87 5.30
CA TYR A 28 -8.98 -9.67 5.03
C TYR A 28 -7.51 -10.02 4.81
N LYS A 29 -6.85 -9.16 4.03
CA LYS A 29 -5.42 -9.18 3.81
C LYS A 29 -4.87 -7.80 4.12
N THR A 30 -3.82 -7.76 4.92
CA THR A 30 -3.08 -6.54 5.22
C THR A 30 -1.66 -6.70 4.71
N LEU A 31 -1.22 -5.72 3.94
CA LEU A 31 0.12 -5.69 3.36
C LEU A 31 0.64 -4.26 3.43
N VAL A 32 1.96 -4.12 3.46
CA VAL A 32 2.65 -2.84 3.29
C VAL A 32 3.29 -2.81 1.92
N ILE A 33 3.28 -1.64 1.30
CA ILE A 33 3.87 -1.40 -0.02
C ILE A 33 4.94 -0.33 0.12
N GLY A 34 6.19 -0.69 -0.15
CA GLY A 34 7.26 0.28 -0.34
C GLY A 34 7.22 0.80 -1.77
N LEU A 35 7.12 2.12 -1.89
CA LEU A 35 7.09 2.85 -3.15
C LEU A 35 8.19 3.89 -3.13
N GLU A 36 9.17 3.75 -4.01
CA GLU A 36 10.17 4.79 -4.24
C GLU A 36 9.54 6.01 -4.93
N SER A 37 10.26 7.12 -4.97
CA SER A 37 9.79 8.33 -5.68
C SER A 37 9.52 8.02 -7.16
N ALA A 38 8.46 8.62 -7.72
CA ALA A 38 7.95 8.40 -9.07
C ALA A 38 7.46 6.97 -9.38
N GLN A 39 7.54 6.02 -8.44
CA GLN A 39 6.87 4.73 -8.61
C GLN A 39 5.38 4.85 -8.32
N GLU A 40 4.60 4.05 -9.04
CA GLU A 40 3.16 4.02 -8.95
C GLU A 40 2.68 2.58 -8.76
N ILE A 41 1.53 2.43 -8.10
CA ILE A 41 0.76 1.19 -8.19
C ILE A 41 -0.09 1.31 -9.45
N PRO A 42 0.06 0.42 -10.45
CA PRO A 42 -0.75 0.49 -11.66
C PRO A 42 -2.25 0.45 -11.33
N PRO A 43 -3.09 1.14 -12.13
CA PRO A 43 -4.54 1.04 -11.99
C PRO A 43 -4.98 -0.42 -12.00
N CYS A 44 -5.82 -0.79 -11.04
CA CYS A 44 -6.35 -2.15 -10.91
C CYS A 44 -7.79 -2.11 -10.42
N SER A 45 -8.54 -3.17 -10.72
CA SER A 45 -9.88 -3.39 -10.17
C SER A 45 -9.79 -4.50 -9.12
N MET A 46 -10.36 -4.23 -7.94
CA MET A 46 -10.42 -5.18 -6.85
C MET A 46 -11.87 -5.63 -6.66
N ASN A 47 -12.10 -6.94 -6.54
CA ASN A 47 -13.42 -7.52 -6.26
C ASN A 47 -13.84 -7.40 -4.78
N ARG A 48 -13.00 -6.76 -3.95
CA ARG A 48 -13.24 -6.52 -2.52
C ARG A 48 -12.90 -5.06 -2.21
N HIS A 49 -13.59 -4.51 -1.22
CA HIS A 49 -13.27 -3.19 -0.69
C HIS A 49 -11.81 -3.13 -0.23
N THR A 50 -11.14 -2.06 -0.61
CA THR A 50 -9.71 -1.84 -0.33
C THR A 50 -9.55 -0.47 0.31
N ILE A 51 -8.72 -0.40 1.34
CA ILE A 51 -8.40 0.84 2.05
C ILE A 51 -6.90 1.05 1.89
N PHE A 52 -6.51 2.26 1.48
CA PHE A 52 -5.13 2.69 1.46
C PHE A 52 -4.87 3.66 2.59
N PHE A 53 -3.74 3.50 3.27
CA PHE A 53 -3.28 4.40 4.31
C PHE A 53 -1.81 4.75 4.03
N VAL A 54 -1.50 6.05 3.96
CA VAL A 54 -0.13 6.51 3.79
C VAL A 54 0.51 6.58 5.18
N VAL A 55 1.48 5.71 5.41
CA VAL A 55 2.20 5.64 6.70
C VAL A 55 3.36 6.64 6.74
N GLN A 56 3.96 6.93 5.58
CA GLN A 56 5.10 7.84 5.47
C GLN A 56 5.15 8.48 4.08
N GLY A 57 5.52 9.76 4.05
CA GLY A 57 5.64 10.55 2.84
C GLY A 57 4.26 11.04 2.37
N SER A 58 4.15 11.34 1.08
CA SER A 58 2.90 11.82 0.49
C SER A 58 2.65 11.18 -0.86
N ARG A 59 1.38 10.96 -1.19
CA ARG A 59 0.96 10.30 -2.44
C ARG A 59 -0.35 10.89 -2.95
N THR A 60 -0.57 10.74 -4.25
CA THR A 60 -1.88 10.95 -4.86
C THR A 60 -2.56 9.60 -5.00
N LEU A 61 -3.73 9.46 -4.38
CA LEU A 61 -4.61 8.33 -4.59
C LEU A 61 -5.57 8.65 -5.72
N VAL A 62 -5.76 7.70 -6.63
CA VAL A 62 -6.72 7.80 -7.74
C VAL A 62 -7.68 6.61 -7.65
N ALA A 63 -8.97 6.88 -7.48
CA ALA A 63 -10.03 5.89 -7.42
C ALA A 63 -11.21 6.36 -8.27
N ASP A 64 -11.67 5.53 -9.21
CA ASP A 64 -12.79 5.84 -10.11
C ASP A 64 -12.70 7.22 -10.81
N GLY A 65 -11.47 7.64 -11.13
CA GLY A 65 -11.18 8.94 -11.76
C GLY A 65 -11.09 10.12 -10.80
N GLU A 66 -11.51 9.96 -9.55
CA GLU A 66 -11.31 10.94 -8.49
C GLU A 66 -9.86 10.91 -7.99
N ARG A 67 -9.32 12.09 -7.70
CA ARG A 67 -7.93 12.26 -7.21
C ARG A 67 -7.94 12.88 -5.83
N SER A 68 -7.20 12.29 -4.90
CA SER A 68 -7.01 12.82 -3.55
C SER A 68 -5.54 12.82 -3.18
N PHE A 69 -5.04 13.94 -2.65
CA PHE A 69 -3.70 14.02 -2.09
C PHE A 69 -3.73 13.59 -0.62
N VAL A 70 -2.85 12.68 -0.23
CA VAL A 70 -2.77 12.10 1.11
C VAL A 70 -1.32 12.14 1.60
N CYS A 71 -1.13 12.51 2.86
CA CYS A 71 0.17 12.63 3.53
C CYS A 71 0.09 12.08 4.95
#